data_AF-A0AAN5NEW4-F1
#
_entry.id   AF-A0AAN5NEW4-F1
#
_cell.length_a   1.000
_cell.length_b   1.000
_cell.length_c   1.000
_cell.angle_alpha   90.00
_cell.angle_beta   90.00
_cell.angle_gamma   90.00
#
_symmetry.space_group_name_H-M   'P 1'
#
loop_
_entity.id
_entity.type
_entity.pdbx_description
1 polymer ?
#
loop_
_entity_poly.entity_id
_entity_poly.type
_entity_poly.pdbx_seq_one_letter_code
_entity_poly.pdbx_strand_id
1 'polypeptide(L)'
;CTQDSEQEVWQDESSWVKSNPGLGKIKKWSFLRNMIEEAKTSNSKRAFVLAKDFNIKQNGACAWLQAKDIENDLTFEIEELEGCIALGATDLSETTDLTNARVMVLKNTDKPGIHMK
;
A
#
# COMPACT_ATOMS: atom_id res chain seq x y z
N CYS A 1 25.38 -13.22 8.86
CA CYS A 1 24.82 -13.52 7.53
C CYS A 1 23.57 -12.68 7.35
N THR A 2 23.52 -11.88 6.29
CA THR A 2 22.42 -10.95 5.97
C THR A 2 21.93 -11.30 4.58
N GLN A 3 20.62 -11.14 4.35
CA GLN A 3 20.05 -11.25 3.01
C GLN A 3 20.58 -10.11 2.13
N ASP A 4 20.85 -10.37 0.85
CA ASP A 4 21.48 -9.39 -0.05
C ASP A 4 20.46 -8.37 -0.56
N SER A 5 19.19 -8.77 -0.77
CA SER A 5 18.11 -7.84 -1.13
C SER A 5 16.71 -8.40 -0.84
N GLU A 6 15.71 -7.53 -0.90
CA GLU A 6 14.30 -7.95 -0.85
C GLU A 6 13.91 -8.80 -2.06
N GLN A 7 14.41 -8.49 -3.26
CA GLN A 7 14.14 -9.28 -4.48
C GLN A 7 14.59 -10.73 -4.33
N GLU A 8 15.75 -10.94 -3.69
CA GLU A 8 16.27 -12.28 -3.39
C GLU A 8 15.31 -13.09 -2.51
N VAL A 9 14.67 -12.45 -1.51
CA VAL A 9 13.68 -13.11 -0.63
C VAL A 9 12.49 -13.66 -1.44
N TRP A 10 12.03 -12.89 -2.43
CA TRP A 10 10.84 -13.23 -3.20
C TRP A 10 11.12 -14.24 -4.33
N GLN A 11 12.34 -14.27 -4.86
CA GLN A 11 12.68 -15.05 -6.05
C GLN A 11 13.43 -16.35 -5.75
N ASP A 12 14.18 -16.41 -4.64
CA ASP A 12 14.99 -17.58 -4.30
C ASP A 12 14.69 -18.07 -2.88
N GLU A 13 13.84 -19.08 -2.76
CA GLU A 13 13.54 -19.72 -1.49
C GLU A 13 14.79 -20.37 -0.86
N SER A 14 15.73 -20.88 -1.66
CA SER A 14 16.93 -21.55 -1.13
C SER A 14 17.86 -20.57 -0.41
N SER A 15 17.80 -19.28 -0.76
CA SER A 15 18.55 -18.22 -0.12
C SER A 15 18.11 -17.93 1.32
N TRP A 16 16.91 -18.33 1.74
CA TRP A 16 16.36 -17.98 3.06
C TRP A 16 17.21 -18.48 4.23
N VAL A 17 18.01 -19.54 3.99
CA VAL A 17 18.94 -20.09 4.97
C VAL A 17 20.06 -19.10 5.34
N LYS A 18 20.36 -18.11 4.48
CA LYS A 18 21.35 -17.05 4.75
C LYS A 18 20.96 -16.25 5.99
N SER A 19 19.71 -15.79 6.06
CA SER A 19 19.17 -15.09 7.24
C SER A 19 18.64 -16.04 8.32
N ASN A 20 18.32 -17.28 7.96
CA ASN A 20 17.77 -18.28 8.88
C ASN A 20 18.63 -19.58 8.89
N PRO A 21 19.83 -19.59 9.52
CA PRO A 21 20.71 -20.77 9.51
C PRO A 21 20.10 -22.03 10.15
N GLY A 22 19.11 -21.85 11.05
CA GLY A 22 18.38 -22.93 11.71
C GLY A 22 17.15 -23.45 10.95
N LEU A 23 16.95 -23.00 9.70
CA LEU A 23 15.80 -23.38 8.87
C LEU A 23 15.86 -24.88 8.52
N GLY A 24 14.75 -25.58 8.73
CA GLY A 24 14.62 -27.03 8.62
C GLY A 24 14.85 -27.80 9.94
N LYS A 25 15.51 -27.21 10.95
CA LYS A 25 15.72 -27.85 12.28
C LYS A 25 14.95 -27.15 13.39
N ILE A 26 15.16 -25.85 13.55
CA ILE A 26 14.52 -25.03 14.60
C ILE A 26 13.26 -24.36 14.05
N LYS A 27 13.36 -23.81 12.83
CA LYS A 27 12.27 -23.13 12.13
C LYS A 27 11.84 -23.97 10.94
N LYS A 28 10.54 -24.15 10.72
CA LYS A 28 10.04 -24.98 9.60
C LYS A 28 9.98 -24.16 8.30
N TRP A 29 10.33 -24.79 7.18
CA TRP A 29 10.14 -24.22 5.84
C TRP A 29 8.69 -23.80 5.59
N SER A 30 7.74 -24.65 5.98
CA SER A 30 6.31 -24.37 5.86
C SER A 30 5.86 -23.10 6.58
N PHE A 31 6.49 -22.77 7.72
CA PHE A 31 6.17 -21.57 8.47
C PHE A 31 6.59 -20.30 7.71
N LEU A 32 7.83 -20.26 7.20
CA LEU A 32 8.31 -19.11 6.41
C LEU A 32 7.53 -18.96 5.11
N ARG A 33 7.20 -20.07 4.42
CA ARG A 33 6.34 -20.03 3.23
C ARG A 33 5.00 -19.38 3.53
N ASN A 34 4.31 -19.81 4.59
CA ASN A 34 3.03 -19.21 4.97
C ASN A 34 3.16 -17.73 5.29
N MET A 35 4.20 -17.34 6.04
CA MET A 35 4.43 -15.92 6.36
C MET A 35 4.71 -15.08 5.11
N ILE A 36 5.45 -15.63 4.14
CA ILE A 36 5.73 -14.98 2.85
C ILE A 36 4.46 -14.86 1.99
N GLU A 37 3.61 -15.89 1.95
CA GLU A 37 2.32 -15.80 1.24
C GLU A 37 1.39 -14.76 1.85
N GLU A 38 1.30 -14.69 3.18
CA GLU A 38 0.51 -13.65 3.85
C GLU A 38 1.11 -12.25 3.66
N ALA A 39 2.45 -12.14 3.58
CA ALA A 39 3.14 -10.90 3.30
C ALA A 39 2.91 -10.36 1.87
N LYS A 40 2.50 -11.20 0.92
CA LYS A 40 2.14 -10.74 -0.43
C LYS A 40 0.86 -9.91 -0.44
N THR A 41 -0.05 -10.15 0.50
CA THR A 41 -1.35 -9.47 0.57
C THR A 41 -1.46 -8.47 1.71
N SER A 42 -0.55 -8.53 2.70
CA SER A 42 -0.56 -7.66 3.87
C SER A 42 0.73 -6.88 4.02
N ASN A 43 0.65 -5.56 3.90
CA ASN A 43 1.80 -4.65 4.00
C ASN A 43 2.45 -4.67 5.39
N SER A 44 1.65 -4.78 6.45
CA SER A 44 2.16 -4.89 7.82
C SER A 44 2.93 -6.19 8.03
N LYS A 45 2.41 -7.30 7.51
CA LYS A 45 3.08 -8.60 7.56
C LYS A 45 4.32 -8.64 6.68
N ARG A 46 4.30 -7.98 5.52
CA ARG A 46 5.47 -7.78 4.66
C ARG A 46 6.60 -7.11 5.42
N ALA A 47 6.32 -5.94 6.01
CA ALA A 47 7.34 -5.21 6.76
C ALA A 47 7.85 -6.02 7.96
N PHE A 48 6.96 -6.73 8.65
CA PHE A 48 7.33 -7.60 9.76
C PHE A 48 8.28 -8.72 9.31
N VAL A 49 7.92 -9.49 8.28
CA VAL A 49 8.68 -10.64 7.79
C VAL A 49 10.04 -10.20 7.26
N LEU A 50 10.08 -9.15 6.43
CA LEU A 50 11.33 -8.62 5.91
C LEU A 50 12.27 -8.13 7.02
N ALA A 51 11.74 -7.44 8.03
CA ALA A 51 12.55 -6.93 9.13
C ALA A 51 12.99 -8.02 10.11
N LYS A 52 12.11 -8.97 10.46
CA LYS A 52 12.35 -9.94 11.54
C LYS A 52 12.93 -11.26 11.06
N ASP A 53 12.49 -11.75 9.91
CA ASP A 53 12.90 -13.05 9.38
C ASP A 53 14.05 -12.95 8.38
N PHE A 54 14.21 -11.80 7.72
CA PHE A 54 15.25 -11.59 6.70
C PHE A 54 16.27 -10.49 7.03
N ASN A 55 16.06 -9.77 8.14
CA ASN A 55 16.91 -8.67 8.61
C ASN A 55 17.09 -7.54 7.55
N ILE A 56 16.05 -7.30 6.76
CA ILE A 56 15.99 -6.22 5.77
C ILE A 56 15.34 -5.01 6.45
N LYS A 57 16.09 -3.89 6.54
CA LYS A 57 15.57 -2.66 7.13
C LYS A 57 14.34 -2.18 6.35
N GLN A 58 13.23 -2.04 7.06
CA GLN A 58 12.03 -1.41 6.53
C GLN A 58 12.02 0.03 7.03
N ASN A 59 11.81 1.00 6.13
CA ASN A 59 11.60 2.39 6.54
C ASN A 59 10.31 2.45 7.36
N GLY A 60 10.35 3.11 8.52
CA GLY A 60 9.28 3.08 9.54
C GLY A 60 7.92 3.59 9.07
N ALA A 61 7.84 4.20 7.90
CA ALA A 61 6.58 4.43 7.19
C ALA A 61 6.16 3.13 6.47
N CYS A 62 5.50 2.22 7.21
CA CYS A 62 4.64 1.24 6.55
C CYS A 62 3.52 2.01 5.86
N ALA A 63 3.73 2.42 4.62
CA ALA A 63 2.66 2.97 3.80
C ALA A 63 1.53 1.94 3.77
N TRP A 64 0.39 2.31 4.33
CA TRP A 64 -0.76 1.42 4.41
C TRP A 64 -1.24 1.02 3.01
N LEU A 65 -1.13 1.95 2.05
CA LEU A 65 -1.44 1.75 0.65
C LEU A 65 -0.20 1.34 -0.13
N GLN A 66 -0.34 0.40 -1.08
CA GLN A 66 0.74 0.09 -2.02
C GLN A 66 0.84 1.18 -3.08
N ALA A 67 2.02 1.35 -3.69
CA ALA A 67 2.21 2.34 -4.77
C ALA A 67 1.16 2.18 -5.89
N LYS A 68 0.87 0.93 -6.29
CA LYS A 68 -0.17 0.59 -7.26
C LYS A 68 -1.59 1.03 -6.89
N ASP A 69 -1.86 1.25 -5.60
CA ASP A 69 -3.17 1.68 -5.10
C ASP A 69 -3.24 3.23 -4.98
N ILE A 70 -2.08 3.90 -5.00
CA ILE A 70 -1.94 5.35 -4.88
C ILE A 70 -1.84 5.99 -6.27
N GLU A 71 -1.13 5.34 -7.18
CA GLU A 71 -0.97 5.78 -8.57
C GLU A 71 -2.31 5.63 -9.30
N ASN A 72 -2.90 6.76 -9.65
CA ASN A 72 -4.12 6.81 -10.44
C ASN A 72 -3.87 7.63 -11.69
N ASP A 73 -3.79 6.95 -12.83
CA ASP A 73 -3.57 7.55 -14.14
C ASP A 73 -4.87 8.02 -14.81
N LEU A 74 -6.03 7.87 -14.15
CA LEU A 74 -7.30 8.32 -14.69
C LEU A 74 -7.39 9.85 -14.69
N THR A 75 -7.73 10.40 -15.84
CA THR A 75 -8.01 11.82 -16.04
C THR A 75 -9.52 12.07 -16.19
N PHE A 76 -9.93 13.32 -16.01
CA PHE A 76 -11.30 13.76 -16.26
C PHE A 76 -11.28 15.19 -16.80
N GLU A 77 -12.31 15.53 -17.59
CA GLU A 77 -12.55 16.92 -18.01
C GLU A 77 -13.42 17.63 -16.97
N ILE A 78 -13.14 18.90 -16.70
CA ILE A 78 -13.82 19.66 -15.62
C ILE A 78 -15.31 19.80 -15.91
N GLU A 79 -15.69 19.89 -17.18
CA GLU A 79 -17.06 19.99 -17.67
C GLU A 79 -17.90 18.77 -17.28
N GLU A 80 -17.28 17.60 -17.07
CA GLU A 80 -18.00 16.41 -16.59
C GLU A 80 -18.49 16.54 -15.15
N LEU A 81 -17.90 17.46 -14.38
CA LEU A 81 -18.26 17.70 -12.99
C LEU A 81 -19.44 18.66 -12.84
N GLU A 82 -19.85 19.35 -13.91
CA GLU A 82 -20.94 20.33 -13.86
C GLU A 82 -22.28 19.65 -13.51
N GLY A 83 -22.96 20.19 -12.50
CA GLY A 83 -24.22 19.64 -11.98
C GLY A 83 -24.08 18.37 -11.15
N CYS A 84 -22.85 17.93 -10.84
CA CYS A 84 -22.62 16.83 -9.90
C CYS A 84 -22.63 17.30 -8.44
N ILE A 85 -23.01 16.41 -7.54
CA ILE A 85 -22.89 16.65 -6.09
C ILE A 85 -21.45 16.39 -5.67
N ALA A 86 -20.88 17.33 -4.92
CA ALA A 86 -19.50 17.26 -4.45
C ALA A 86 -19.42 17.44 -2.93
N LEU A 87 -18.49 16.72 -2.31
CA LEU A 87 -18.12 16.84 -0.90
C LEU A 87 -16.73 17.45 -0.81
N GLY A 88 -16.65 18.65 -0.22
CA GLY A 88 -15.39 19.32 0.05
C GLY A 88 -14.82 18.94 1.42
N ALA A 89 -13.50 18.80 1.49
CA ALA A 89 -12.75 18.64 2.71
C ALA A 89 -11.54 19.57 2.69
N THR A 90 -11.21 20.15 3.84
CA THR A 90 -10.06 21.01 4.01
C THR A 90 -9.29 20.61 5.25
N ASP A 91 -7.98 20.63 5.15
CA ASP A 91 -7.03 20.52 6.24
C ASP A 91 -6.26 21.84 6.32
N LEU A 92 -6.55 22.62 7.36
CA LEU A 92 -6.03 23.98 7.49
C LEU A 92 -4.73 23.95 8.28
N SER A 93 -3.64 24.43 7.67
CA SER A 93 -2.33 24.53 8.32
C SER A 93 -2.25 25.73 9.26
N GLU A 94 -1.58 25.59 10.39
CA GLU A 94 -1.46 26.66 11.37
C GLU A 94 -0.25 27.58 11.14
N THR A 95 0.98 27.06 11.05
CA THR A 95 2.19 27.93 10.94
C THR A 95 3.21 27.45 9.91
N THR A 96 3.60 26.17 9.92
CA THR A 96 4.69 25.65 9.07
C THR A 96 4.27 24.50 8.15
N ASP A 97 3.01 24.09 8.21
CA ASP A 97 2.47 22.98 7.41
C ASP A 97 1.80 23.49 6.13
N LEU A 98 1.51 22.58 5.19
CA LEU A 98 0.79 22.90 3.97
C LEU A 98 -0.71 22.68 4.17
N THR A 99 -1.51 23.70 3.85
CA THR A 99 -2.97 23.55 3.78
C THR A 99 -3.32 22.62 2.61
N ASN A 100 -4.21 21.67 2.86
CA ASN A 100 -4.74 20.77 1.84
C ASN A 100 -6.23 21.04 1.63
N ALA A 101 -6.66 21.11 0.37
CA ALA A 101 -8.06 21.10 0.00
C ALA A 101 -8.33 19.93 -0.93
N ARG A 102 -9.38 19.16 -0.65
CA ARG A 102 -9.86 18.07 -1.49
C ARG A 102 -11.34 18.21 -1.79
N VAL A 103 -11.72 17.75 -2.97
CA VAL A 103 -13.12 17.63 -3.38
C VAL A 103 -13.34 16.21 -3.88
N MET A 104 -14.36 15.55 -3.36
CA MET A 104 -14.82 14.24 -3.82
C MET A 104 -16.14 14.44 -4.55
N VAL A 105 -16.18 14.15 -5.84
CA VAL A 105 -17.36 14.36 -6.70
C VAL A 105 -18.04 13.02 -6.97
N LEU A 106 -19.36 12.97 -6.75
CA LEU A 106 -20.17 11.83 -7.14
C LEU A 106 -20.54 12.00 -8.62
N LYS A 107 -19.90 11.23 -9.50
CA LYS A 107 -20.20 11.24 -10.94
C LYS A 107 -21.59 10.67 -11.15
N ASN A 108 -22.51 11.50 -11.65
CA ASN A 108 -23.89 11.09 -11.89
C ASN A 108 -23.95 10.27 -13.19
N THR A 109 -23.78 8.95 -13.10
CA THR A 109 -23.80 8.04 -14.26
C THR A 109 -25.18 7.90 -14.89
N ASP A 110 -26.23 8.35 -14.21
CA ASP A 110 -27.60 8.42 -14.70
C ASP A 110 -28.02 9.89 -14.83
N LYS A 111 -27.93 10.45 -16.04
CA LYS A 111 -28.72 11.65 -16.39
C LYS A 111 -30.08 11.21 -16.97
N PRO A 112 -31.14 11.07 -16.16
CA PRO A 112 -32.47 11.47 -16.59
C PRO A 112 -32.72 12.86 -16.03
N GLY A 113 -33.25 13.77 -16.85
CA GLY A 113 -33.62 15.10 -16.38
C GLY A 113 -34.56 15.00 -15.17
N ILE A 114 -34.18 15.59 -14.03
CA ILE A 114 -35.07 15.73 -12.89
C ILE A 114 -34.97 17.15 -12.37
N HIS A 115 -35.98 17.94 -12.77
CA HIS A 115 -36.46 19.12 -12.08
C HIS A 115 -36.50 18.88 -10.57
N MET A 116 -35.95 19.81 -9.79
CA MET A 116 -36.54 20.12 -8.49
C MET A 116 -36.75 21.63 -8.42
N LYS A 117 -38.00 22.00 -8.09
CA LYS A 117 -38.47 23.37 -7.88
C LYS A 117 -37.84 24.00 -6.66
#